data_AF-A0A6P0WW49-F1
#
_entry.id   AF-A0A6P0WW49-F1
#
_cell.length_a   1.000
_cell.length_b   1.000
_cell.length_c   1.000
_cell.angle_alpha   90.00
_cell.angle_beta   90.00
_cell.angle_gamma   90.00
#
_symmetry.space_group_name_H-M   'P 1'
#
loop_
_entity.id
_entity.type
_entity.pdbx_description
1 polymer ?
#
loop_
_entity_poly.entity_id
_entity_poly.type
_entity_poly.pdbx_seq_one_letter_code
_entity_poly.pdbx_strand_id
1 'polypeptide(L)' 'MNIKSLKLELIQWILLQQDIQLLSEIHNIKEKSIQNTTTIQARQFGCGKGTFTYVADDFDATPPGFEEYMLPHELSN' A
#
# COMPACT_ATOMS: atom_id res chain seq x y z
N MET A 1 -1.59 5.62 -25.79
CA MET A 1 -0.13 5.59 -26.07
C MET A 1 0.28 4.16 -26.40
N ASN A 2 1.16 3.97 -27.39
CA ASN A 2 1.67 2.65 -27.74
C ASN A 2 2.81 2.27 -26.77
N ILE A 3 2.87 1.02 -26.32
CA ILE A 3 3.97 0.55 -25.44
C ILE A 3 5.33 0.80 -26.08
N LYS A 4 5.44 0.65 -27.40
CA LYS A 4 6.68 0.93 -28.13
C LYS A 4 7.07 2.41 -28.07
N SER A 5 6.10 3.32 -28.16
CA SER A 5 6.38 4.75 -28.09
C SER A 5 6.83 5.17 -26.68
N LEU A 6 6.18 4.62 -25.64
CA LEU A 6 6.56 4.85 -24.24
C LEU A 6 7.98 4.36 -23.92
N LYS A 7 8.38 3.19 -24.45
CA LYS A 7 9.74 2.67 -24.25
C LYS A 7 10.79 3.57 -24.89
N LEU A 8 10.54 4.04 -26.11
CA LEU A 8 11.48 4.92 -26.81
C LEU A 8 11.61 6.28 -26.13
N GLU A 9 10.49 6.84 -25.68
CA GLU A 9 10.46 8.10 -24.94
C GLU A 9 11.28 8.00 -23.64
N LEU A 10 11.10 6.90 -22.88
CA LEU A 10 11.86 6.67 -21.65
C LEU A 10 13.36 6.53 -21.92
N ILE A 11 13.76 5.79 -22.97
CA ILE A 11 15.17 5.63 -23.35
C ILE A 11 15.77 7.00 -23.67
N GLN A 12 15.06 7.80 -24.47
CA GLN A 12 15.53 9.12 -24.86
C GLN A 12 15.63 10.06 -23.65
N TRP A 13 14.67 10.00 -22.72
CA TRP A 13 14.70 10.77 -21.49
C TRP A 13 15.91 10.42 -20.60
N ILE A 14 16.22 9.13 -20.43
CA ILE A 14 17.38 8.67 -19.65
C ILE A 14 18.69 9.14 -20.29
N LEU A 15 18.81 9.05 -21.62
CA LEU A 15 20.03 9.45 -22.34
C LEU A 15 20.33 10.96 -22.24
N LEU A 16 19.30 11.78 -22.03
CA LEU A 16 19.44 13.22 -21.87
C LEU A 16 19.81 13.62 -20.44
N GLN A 17 19.78 12.70 -19.47
CA GLN A 17 20.17 12.99 -18.09
C GLN A 17 21.70 13.11 -17.98
N GLN A 18 22.17 14.21 -17.39
CA GLN A 18 23.59 14.45 -17.11
C GLN A 18 23.95 14.23 -15.64
N ASP A 19 22.94 14.09 -14.78
CA ASP A 19 23.13 13.90 -13.35
C ASP A 19 23.53 12.45 -13.04
N ILE A 20 24.80 12.28 -12.67
CA ILE A 20 25.41 10.99 -12.34
C ILE A 20 24.78 10.37 -11.08
N GLN A 21 24.35 11.18 -10.11
CA GLN A 21 23.72 10.67 -8.89
C GLN A 21 22.34 10.09 -9.22
N LEU A 22 21.55 10.82 -9.98
CA LEU A 22 20.25 10.35 -10.47
C LEU A 22 20.38 9.05 -11.29
N LEU A 23 21.38 8.98 -12.18
CA LEU A 23 21.65 7.77 -12.96
C LEU A 23 22.04 6.57 -12.07
N SER A 24 22.81 6.82 -11.00
CA SER A 24 23.16 5.79 -10.01
C SER A 24 21.92 5.28 -9.26
N GLU A 25 21.02 6.17 -8.87
CA GLU A 25 19.76 5.79 -8.23
C GLU A 25 18.86 4.97 -9.16
N ILE A 26 18.72 5.39 -10.43
CA ILE A 26 17.99 4.64 -11.46
C ILE A 26 18.59 3.24 -11.63
N HIS A 27 19.92 3.14 -11.68
CA HIS A 27 20.61 1.86 -11.74
C HIS A 27 20.28 0.98 -10.51
N ASN A 28 20.31 1.55 -9.31
CA ASN A 28 19.98 0.82 -8.08
C ASN A 28 18.53 0.33 -8.06
N ILE A 29 17.58 1.12 -8.56
CA ILE A 29 16.17 0.71 -8.69
C ILE A 29 16.04 -0.45 -9.67
N LYS A 30 16.73 -0.39 -10.82
CA LYS A 30 16.75 -1.48 -11.81
C LYS A 30 17.24 -2.78 -11.20
N GLU A 31 18.37 -2.75 -10.48
CA GLU A 31 18.95 -3.95 -9.87
C GLU A 31 18.03 -4.54 -8.79
N LYS A 32 17.40 -3.71 -7.95
CA LYS A 32 16.39 -4.17 -6.99
C LYS A 32 15.17 -4.77 -7.68
N SER A 33 14.72 -4.18 -8.80
CA SER A 33 13.60 -4.72 -9.57
C SER A 33 13.92 -6.09 -10.16
N ILE A 34 15.15 -6.30 -10.65
CA ILE A 34 15.59 -7.61 -11.17
C ILE A 34 15.61 -8.65 -10.05
N GLN A 35 16.10 -8.29 -8.86
CA GLN A 35 16.07 -9.17 -7.70
C GLN A 35 14.62 -9.55 -7.29
N ASN A 36 13.68 -8.60 -7.41
CA ASN A 36 12.26 -8.79 -7.12
C ASN A 36 11.45 -9.46 -8.26
N THR A 37 12.09 -9.83 -9.38
CA THR A 37 11.45 -10.73 -10.38
C THR A 37 11.49 -12.20 -9.98
N THR A 38 11.89 -12.50 -8.75
CA THR A 38 11.67 -13.81 -8.14
C THR A 38 10.17 -14.07 -8.08
N THR A 39 9.74 -15.02 -8.92
CA THR A 39 8.56 -15.89 -8.81
C THR A 39 7.38 -15.27 -8.06
N ILE A 40 6.26 -15.00 -8.76
CA ILE A 40 4.95 -14.63 -8.19
C ILE A 40 4.75 -15.38 -6.87
N GLN A 41 5.11 -14.75 -5.75
CA GLN A 41 4.91 -15.36 -4.44
C GLN A 41 3.41 -15.26 -4.22
N ALA A 42 2.75 -16.43 -4.18
CA ALA A 42 1.37 -16.50 -3.72
C ALA A 42 1.28 -15.74 -2.38
N ARG A 43 0.23 -14.93 -2.19
CA ARG A 43 0.03 -14.19 -0.94
C ARG A 43 0.17 -15.17 0.22
N GLN A 44 1.21 -14.99 1.01
CA GLN A 44 1.38 -15.74 2.24
C GLN A 44 0.55 -15.07 3.32
N PHE A 45 -0.28 -15.85 4.00
CA PHE A 45 -0.90 -15.39 5.23
C PHE A 45 0.22 -15.11 6.23
N GLY A 46 0.32 -13.85 6.68
CA GLY A 46 1.18 -13.54 7.80
C GLY A 46 0.70 -14.33 9.01
N CYS A 47 1.58 -15.13 9.62
CA CYS A 47 1.31 -15.63 10.96
C CYS A 47 1.24 -14.41 11.88
N GLY A 48 0.09 -14.20 12.53
CA GLY A 48 -0.32 -13.00 13.25
C GLY A 48 0.59 -12.61 14.42
N LYS A 49 1.82 -12.20 14.12
CA LYS A 49 2.77 -11.67 15.10
C LYS A 49 2.24 -10.31 15.53
N GLY A 50 1.62 -10.25 16.71
CA GLY A 50 0.96 -9.06 17.24
C GLY A 50 -0.57 -9.11 17.26
N THR A 51 -1.19 -10.28 17.05
CA THR A 51 -2.62 -10.44 17.32
C THR A 51 -2.86 -10.56 18.83
N PHE A 52 -3.65 -9.65 19.39
CA PHE A 52 -4.11 -9.72 20.76
C PHE A 52 -5.41 -10.50 20.80
N THR A 53 -5.49 -11.54 21.63
CA THR A 53 -6.70 -12.36 21.82
C THR A 53 -7.62 -11.82 22.90
N TYR A 54 -7.13 -10.87 23.69
CA TYR A 54 -7.90 -10.26 24.77
C TYR A 54 -8.64 -9.03 24.25
N VAL A 55 -9.96 -9.09 24.32
CA VAL A 55 -10.86 -7.96 24.16
C VAL A 55 -11.48 -7.73 25.54
N ALA A 56 -11.52 -6.49 26.01
CA ALA A 56 -12.16 -6.17 27.29
C ALA A 56 -13.67 -6.38 27.19
N ASP A 57 -14.30 -6.77 28.30
CA ASP A 57 -15.73 -7.10 28.33
C ASP A 57 -16.64 -5.91 27.96
N ASP A 58 -16.11 -4.69 28.09
CA ASP A 58 -16.79 -3.42 27.81
C ASP A 58 -16.36 -2.79 26.48
N PHE A 59 -15.64 -3.50 25.61
CA PHE A 59 -15.15 -2.94 24.35
C PHE A 59 -16.28 -2.43 23.44
N ASP A 60 -17.40 -3.16 23.40
CA ASP A 60 -18.60 -2.79 22.64
C ASP A 60 -19.57 -1.93 23.46
N ALA A 61 -19.22 -1.55 24.70
CA ALA A 61 -20.09 -0.73 25.53
C ALA A 61 -20.18 0.68 24.97
N THR A 62 -21.39 1.23 24.94
CA THR A 62 -21.62 2.63 24.54
C THR A 62 -20.89 3.56 25.50
N PRO A 63 -20.02 4.46 25.00
CA PRO A 63 -19.38 5.46 25.84
C PRO A 63 -20.42 6.37 26.52
N PRO A 64 -20.17 6.84 27.75
CA PRO A 64 -21.08 7.76 28.44
C PRO A 64 -21.32 9.02 27.60
N GLY A 65 -22.59 9.39 27.39
CA GLY A 65 -22.99 10.55 26.61
C GLY A 65 -23.21 10.30 25.12
N PHE A 66 -23.10 9.05 24.66
CA PHE A 66 -23.37 8.65 23.28
C PHE A 66 -24.64 7.81 23.11
N GLU A 67 -25.45 7.68 24.17
CA GLU A 67 -26.65 6.84 24.22
C GLU A 67 -27.69 7.26 23.17
N GLU A 68 -27.83 8.56 22.93
CA GLU A 68 -28.79 9.15 21.97
C GLU A 68 -28.46 8.82 20.51
N TYR A 69 -27.19 8.51 20.21
CA TYR A 69 -26.71 8.21 18.85
C TYR A 69 -26.76 6.72 18.51
N MET A 70 -27.01 5.84 19.49
CA MET A 70 -27.14 4.39 19.31
C MET A 70 -28.58 3.94 19.08
N LEU A 71 -29.56 4.84 19.18
CA LEU A 71 -30.96 4.53 18.93
C LEU A 71 -31.22 4.48 17.41
N PRO A 72 -31.94 3.45 16.89
CA PRO A 72 -32.34 3.42 15.50
C PRO A 72 -33.17 4.67 15.17
N HIS A 73 -32.80 5.41 14.12
CA HIS A 73 -33.55 6.56 13.60
C HIS A 73 -34.87 6.15 12.91
N GLU A 74 -35.66 5.24 13.51
CA GLU A 74 -36.92 4.76 12.96
C GLU A 74 -38.10 5.01 13.88
N LEU A 75 -38.22 6.20 14.46
CA LEU A 75 -39.50 6.71 14.98
C LEU A 75 -39.55 8.24 14.83
N SER A 76 -39.49 8.73 13.60
CA SER A 76 -40.03 10.06 13.26
C SER A 76 -41.21 9.89 12.31
N ASN A 77 -42.39 9.66 12.89
CA ASN A 77 -43.68 9.96 12.26
C ASN A 77 -44.33 11.08 13.07
#